data_AF-A0A7S3N1M4-F1
#
_entry.id   AF-A0A7S3N1M4-F1
#
_cell.length_a   1.000
_cell.length_b   1.000
_cell.length_c   1.000
_cell.angle_alpha   90.00
_cell.angle_beta   90.00
_cell.angle_gamma   90.00
#
_symmetry.space_group_name_H-M   'P 1'
#
loop_
_entity.id
_entity.type
_entity.pdbx_description
1 polymer ?
#
loop_
_entity_poly.entity_id
_entity_poly.type
_entity_poly.pdbx_seq_one_letter_code
_entity_poly.pdbx_strand_id
1 'polypeptide(L)'
;MGAVAGSTVENVIYSAVDTQPSFEFVKKLDLPENRGCDKCGISKLPFRSKHCRDCNRCVRKYDHHCFWVGGCVGELNHRKFYGFIFLQTLIFVWDLHFALSSYFSRFEDFKRDRKQANHVGSVWIFFVIFCVIFLMLTGGLAFYHSFLLCTGQ
;
A
#
# COMPACT_ATOMS: atom_id res chain seq x y z
N MET A 1 50.13 10.21 37.07
CA MET A 1 49.03 10.37 38.06
C MET A 1 47.80 10.75 37.24
N GLY A 2 47.02 9.77 36.74
CA GLY A 2 45.76 9.27 37.34
C GLY A 2 44.56 10.03 36.71
N ALA A 3 43.76 9.50 35.78
CA ALA A 3 42.60 8.58 35.94
C ALA A 3 41.49 9.21 36.85
N VAL A 4 40.18 9.28 36.58
CA VAL A 4 39.18 8.38 35.98
C VAL A 4 37.82 9.14 35.75
N ALA A 5 37.07 8.72 34.71
CA ALA A 5 35.60 8.66 34.46
C ALA A 5 34.58 9.76 34.87
N GLY A 6 33.53 9.87 34.04
CA GLY A 6 32.26 10.52 34.40
C GLY A 6 31.23 10.61 33.26
N SER A 7 30.74 9.47 32.78
CA SER A 7 29.53 9.37 31.94
C SER A 7 28.27 9.81 32.69
N THR A 8 27.43 10.71 32.14
CA THR A 8 26.01 10.83 32.51
C THR A 8 25.16 11.30 31.32
N VAL A 9 24.31 10.42 30.76
CA VAL A 9 22.82 10.37 30.93
C VAL A 9 21.98 11.43 30.16
N GLU A 10 22.33 11.78 28.91
CA GLU A 10 21.37 12.48 28.01
C GLU A 10 20.86 11.64 26.82
N ASN A 11 21.49 10.51 26.50
CA ASN A 11 21.13 9.72 25.30
C ASN A 11 20.37 8.41 25.58
N VAL A 12 19.88 8.21 26.81
CA VAL A 12 19.28 6.94 27.26
C VAL A 12 17.81 6.75 26.84
N ILE A 13 17.16 7.77 26.25
CA ILE A 13 15.73 7.69 25.87
C ILE A 13 15.48 7.10 24.47
N TYR A 14 16.49 6.94 23.60
CA TYR A 14 16.35 6.16 22.36
C TYR A 14 16.54 4.64 22.57
N SER A 15 16.17 4.14 23.76
CA SER A 15 16.23 2.71 24.04
C SER A 15 15.07 1.96 23.37
N ALA A 16 15.44 0.89 22.66
CA ALA A 16 14.76 -0.40 22.65
C ALA A 16 13.87 -0.84 21.45
N VAL A 17 13.96 -0.26 20.24
CA VAL A 17 13.44 -0.94 19.01
C VAL A 17 14.27 -0.61 17.75
N ASP A 18 15.59 -0.57 17.81
CA ASP A 18 16.41 -0.52 16.60
C ASP A 18 17.73 -1.27 16.79
N THR A 19 17.66 -2.59 17.03
CA THR A 19 18.80 -3.44 16.65
C THR A 19 18.78 -3.55 15.13
N GLN A 20 19.33 -2.53 14.46
CA GLN A 20 19.88 -2.74 13.14
C GLN A 20 20.82 -3.94 13.25
N PRO A 21 20.69 -4.98 12.40
CA PRO A 21 21.73 -5.99 12.34
C PRO A 21 23.04 -5.24 12.09
N SER A 22 24.10 -5.62 12.81
CA SER A 22 25.41 -4.98 12.68
C SER A 22 25.70 -4.81 11.20
N PHE A 23 26.20 -3.62 10.83
CA PHE A 23 26.57 -3.28 9.45
C PHE A 23 27.43 -4.39 8.78
N GLU A 24 28.10 -5.18 9.60
CA GLU A 24 28.89 -6.37 9.28
C GLU A 24 28.08 -7.57 8.76
N PHE A 25 26.84 -7.78 9.23
CA PHE A 25 25.93 -8.82 8.73
C PHE A 25 25.50 -8.57 7.28
N VAL A 26 25.31 -7.29 6.91
CA VAL A 26 24.98 -6.89 5.53
C VAL A 26 26.12 -7.19 4.57
N LYS A 27 27.37 -7.19 5.05
CA LYS A 27 28.58 -7.46 4.25
C LYS A 27 28.76 -8.95 3.92
N LYS A 28 28.13 -9.86 4.67
CA LYS A 28 28.23 -11.33 4.50
C LYS A 28 27.21 -11.92 3.52
N LEU A 29 26.20 -11.13 3.13
CA LEU A 29 25.28 -11.51 2.07
C LEU A 29 25.89 -10.98 0.77
N ASP A 30 26.28 -11.86 -0.15
CA ASP A 30 26.65 -11.56 -1.54
C ASP A 30 25.46 -10.93 -2.31
N LEU A 31 24.98 -9.78 -1.83
CA LEU A 31 23.99 -8.96 -2.51
C LEU A 31 24.71 -8.34 -3.69
N PRO A 32 24.15 -8.39 -4.91
CA PRO A 32 24.80 -7.83 -6.10
C PRO A 32 25.14 -6.37 -5.81
N GLU A 33 26.43 -6.17 -5.59
CA GLU A 33 27.04 -4.88 -5.37
C GLU A 33 26.85 -4.07 -6.64
N ASN A 34 26.80 -2.74 -6.49
CA ASN A 34 27.02 -1.78 -7.56
C ASN A 34 25.79 -1.13 -8.25
N ARG A 35 24.74 -0.79 -7.49
CA ARG A 35 23.86 0.32 -7.90
C ARG A 35 23.87 1.43 -6.85
N GLY A 36 24.60 2.51 -7.13
CA GLY A 36 24.45 3.78 -6.44
C GLY A 36 23.31 4.60 -7.04
N CYS A 37 23.05 5.77 -6.47
CA CYS A 37 22.19 6.79 -7.03
C CYS A 37 22.93 8.12 -7.08
N ASP A 38 23.35 8.53 -8.28
CA ASP A 38 24.07 9.79 -8.48
C ASP A 38 23.22 11.01 -8.09
N LYS A 39 21.91 10.97 -8.41
CA LYS A 39 20.96 12.05 -8.08
C LYS A 39 20.83 12.31 -6.58
N CYS A 40 20.98 11.27 -5.77
CA CYS A 40 20.92 11.39 -4.31
C CYS A 40 22.31 11.34 -3.65
N GLY A 41 23.39 11.22 -4.42
CA GLY A 41 24.75 11.06 -3.90
C GLY A 41 24.96 9.77 -3.10
N ILE A 42 24.15 8.73 -3.32
CA ILE A 42 24.24 7.47 -2.57
C ILE A 42 25.18 6.53 -3.31
N SER A 43 26.36 6.26 -2.75
CA SER A 43 27.37 5.40 -3.39
C SER A 43 26.93 3.92 -3.49
N LYS A 44 26.16 3.42 -2.50
CA LYS A 44 25.65 2.06 -2.47
C LYS A 44 24.20 2.03 -2.00
N LEU A 45 23.27 1.64 -2.88
CA LEU A 45 21.87 1.47 -2.50
C LEU A 45 21.65 0.15 -1.76
N PRO A 46 20.78 0.13 -0.73
CA PRO A 46 20.34 -1.12 -0.12
C PRO A 46 19.59 -2.02 -1.10
N PHE A 47 19.55 -3.33 -0.83
CA PHE A 47 18.87 -4.31 -1.67
C PHE A 47 17.42 -3.91 -2.01
N ARG A 48 17.03 -4.08 -3.28
CA ARG A 48 15.72 -3.69 -3.85
C ARG A 48 15.36 -2.19 -3.69
N SER A 49 16.30 -1.30 -3.39
CA SER A 49 16.03 0.14 -3.38
C SER A 49 16.10 0.75 -4.79
N LYS A 50 15.25 1.74 -5.07
CA LYS A 50 15.26 2.49 -6.35
C LYS A 50 15.02 3.98 -6.09
N HIS A 51 15.52 4.82 -7.00
CA HIS A 51 15.23 6.25 -7.00
C HIS A 51 13.89 6.53 -7.71
N CYS A 52 12.94 7.13 -6.99
CA CYS A 52 11.70 7.63 -7.59
C CYS A 52 11.95 9.04 -8.12
N ARG A 53 11.70 9.25 -9.41
CA ARG A 53 11.87 10.55 -10.07
C ARG A 53 10.83 11.56 -9.61
N ASP A 54 9.59 11.12 -9.43
CA ASP A 54 8.45 11.97 -9.06
C ASP A 54 8.60 12.52 -7.63
N CYS A 55 9.08 11.69 -6.69
CA CYS A 55 9.39 12.12 -5.32
C CYS A 55 10.83 12.62 -5.14
N ASN A 56 11.66 12.58 -6.18
CA ASN A 56 13.08 12.91 -6.16
C ASN A 56 13.87 12.34 -4.96
N ARG A 57 13.61 11.08 -4.60
CA ARG A 57 14.25 10.41 -3.46
C ARG A 57 14.40 8.91 -3.67
N CYS A 58 15.39 8.31 -3.00
CA CYS A 58 15.55 6.86 -2.97
C CYS A 58 14.62 6.22 -1.94
N VAL A 59 13.99 5.11 -2.33
CA VAL A 59 13.03 4.37 -1.50
C VAL A 59 13.50 2.92 -1.38
N ARG A 60 13.53 2.39 -0.16
CA ARG A 60 13.90 1.00 0.13
C ARG A 60 12.77 0.04 -0.22
N LYS A 61 13.13 -1.16 -0.72
CA LYS A 61 12.20 -2.15 -1.30
C LYS A 61 11.13 -1.46 -2.15
N TYR A 62 11.58 -0.63 -3.08
CA TYR A 62 10.68 0.19 -3.88
C TYR A 62 9.79 -0.71 -4.73
N ASP A 63 8.49 -0.53 -4.55
CA ASP A 63 7.48 -1.21 -5.34
C ASP A 63 7.08 -0.30 -6.51
N HIS A 64 6.36 0.79 -6.21
CA HIS A 64 5.95 1.76 -7.21
C HIS A 64 5.69 3.16 -6.62
N HIS A 65 5.62 4.17 -7.49
CA HIS A 65 5.05 5.47 -7.17
C HIS A 65 3.55 5.41 -7.47
N CYS A 66 2.72 5.66 -6.47
CA CYS A 66 1.29 5.56 -6.59
C CYS A 66 0.67 6.97 -6.49
N PHE A 67 0.04 7.39 -7.58
CA PHE A 67 -0.63 8.69 -7.64
C PHE A 67 -1.85 8.75 -6.72
N TRP A 68 -2.54 7.62 -6.50
CA TRP A 68 -3.72 7.56 -5.64
C TRP A 68 -3.43 7.87 -4.18
N VAL A 69 -2.27 7.45 -3.68
CA VAL A 69 -1.83 7.73 -2.30
C VAL A 69 -0.90 8.95 -2.23
N GLY A 70 -0.64 9.60 -3.36
CA GLY A 70 0.24 10.77 -3.47
C GLY A 70 1.70 10.48 -3.09
N GLY A 71 2.21 9.27 -3.32
CA GLY A 71 3.56 8.94 -2.90
C GLY A 71 4.06 7.55 -3.27
N CYS A 72 5.28 7.24 -2.84
CA CYS A 72 5.91 5.93 -3.07
C CYS A 72 5.39 4.87 -2.11
N VAL A 73 5.17 3.67 -2.64
CA VAL A 73 4.98 2.44 -1.88
C VAL A 73 6.32 1.70 -1.83
N GLY A 74 6.72 1.31 -0.62
CA GLY A 74 7.98 0.61 -0.36
C GLY A 74 8.01 0.04 1.06
N GLU A 75 9.20 -0.24 1.58
CA GLU A 75 9.41 -1.02 2.81
C GLU A 75 8.52 -0.60 4.00
N LEU A 76 8.41 0.70 4.27
CA LEU A 76 7.75 1.23 5.46
C LEU A 76 6.21 1.29 5.37
N ASN A 77 5.64 1.24 4.17
CA ASN A 77 4.20 1.39 3.97
C ASN A 77 3.56 0.29 3.12
N HIS A 78 4.32 -0.66 2.57
CA HIS A 78 3.79 -1.76 1.75
C HIS A 78 2.67 -2.51 2.49
N ARG A 79 2.86 -2.87 3.77
CA ARG A 79 1.81 -3.55 4.56
C ARG A 79 0.53 -2.71 4.69
N LYS A 80 0.67 -1.40 4.88
CA LYS A 80 -0.47 -0.48 4.99
C LYS A 80 -1.18 -0.32 3.65
N PHE A 81 -0.42 -0.24 2.55
CA PHE A 81 -0.94 -0.19 1.20
C PHE A 81 -1.73 -1.47 0.86
N TYR A 82 -1.19 -2.64 1.18
CA TYR A 82 -1.91 -3.91 1.01
C TYR A 82 -3.21 -3.96 1.83
N GLY A 83 -3.15 -3.56 3.11
CA GLY A 83 -4.35 -3.47 3.94
C GLY A 83 -5.40 -2.51 3.36
N PHE A 84 -4.98 -1.37 2.81
CA PHE A 84 -5.85 -0.42 2.14
C PHE A 84 -6.56 -1.02 0.92
N ILE A 85 -5.83 -1.64 -0.02
CA ILE A 85 -6.44 -2.26 -1.22
C ILE A 85 -7.34 -3.44 -0.87
N PHE A 86 -6.98 -4.21 0.17
CA PHE A 86 -7.78 -5.34 0.64
C PHE A 86 -9.10 -4.86 1.25
N LEU A 87 -9.06 -3.89 2.17
CA LEU A 87 -10.26 -3.30 2.77
C LEU A 87 -11.14 -2.63 1.70
N GLN A 88 -10.54 -1.93 0.74
CA GLN A 88 -11.29 -1.32 -0.35
C GLN A 88 -12.02 -2.37 -1.20
N THR A 89 -11.41 -3.52 -1.43
CA THR A 89 -12.04 -4.66 -2.12
C THR A 89 -13.24 -5.18 -1.32
N LEU A 90 -13.11 -5.33 0.00
CA LEU A 90 -14.23 -5.76 0.86
C LEU A 90 -15.38 -4.75 0.86
N ILE A 91 -15.08 -3.44 0.86
CA ILE A 91 -16.09 -2.39 0.77
C ILE A 91 -16.88 -2.53 -0.53
N PHE A 92 -16.20 -2.68 -1.68
CA PHE A 92 -16.91 -2.84 -2.96
C PHE A 92 -17.73 -4.14 -3.05
N VAL A 93 -17.27 -5.23 -2.43
CA VAL A 93 -18.08 -6.46 -2.30
C VAL A 93 -19.34 -6.19 -1.47
N TRP A 94 -19.19 -5.48 -0.35
CA TRP A 94 -20.31 -5.13 0.52
C TRP A 94 -21.31 -4.19 -0.16
N ASP A 95 -20.81 -3.16 -0.85
CA ASP A 95 -21.64 -2.21 -1.62
C ASP A 95 -22.42 -2.91 -2.73
N LEU A 96 -21.80 -3.88 -3.41
CA LEU A 96 -22.49 -4.67 -4.43
C LEU A 96 -23.59 -5.55 -3.83
N HIS A 97 -23.33 -6.20 -2.69
CA HIS A 97 -24.34 -6.96 -1.97
C HIS A 97 -25.51 -6.07 -1.51
N PHE A 98 -25.20 -4.89 -0.96
CA PHE A 98 -26.21 -3.92 -0.55
C PHE A 98 -27.02 -3.39 -1.75
N ALA A 99 -26.36 -3.08 -2.87
CA ALA A 99 -27.02 -2.64 -4.10
C ALA A 99 -28.01 -3.70 -4.61
N LEU A 100 -27.60 -4.97 -4.66
CA LEU A 100 -28.46 -6.07 -5.11
C LEU A 100 -29.64 -6.30 -4.17
N SER A 101 -29.42 -6.35 -2.85
CA SER A 101 -30.50 -6.51 -1.87
C SER A 101 -31.50 -5.33 -1.89
N SER A 102 -31.01 -4.11 -2.09
CA SER A 102 -31.86 -2.93 -2.25
C SER A 102 -32.74 -2.98 -3.50
N TYR A 103 -32.25 -3.56 -4.60
CA TYR A 103 -33.04 -3.75 -5.82
C TYR A 103 -34.16 -4.76 -5.60
N PHE A 104 -33.86 -5.91 -5.00
CA PHE A 104 -34.86 -6.94 -4.70
C PHE A 104 -35.96 -6.42 -3.79
N SER A 105 -35.61 -5.69 -2.72
CA SER A 105 -36.60 -5.14 -1.79
C SER A 105 -37.54 -4.09 -2.41
N ARG A 106 -37.11 -3.40 -3.48
CA ARG A 106 -37.90 -2.37 -4.16
C ARG A 106 -38.50 -2.79 -5.49
N PHE A 107 -38.39 -4.06 -5.84
CA PHE A 107 -38.81 -4.57 -7.14
C PHE A 107 -40.30 -4.32 -7.44
N GLU A 108 -41.19 -4.52 -6.46
CA GLU A 108 -42.63 -4.29 -6.64
C GLU A 108 -42.99 -2.79 -6.70
N ASP A 109 -42.27 -1.93 -5.97
CA ASP A 109 -42.44 -0.48 -6.08
C ASP A 109 -42.06 0.04 -7.46
N PHE A 110 -41.00 -0.50 -8.06
CA PHE A 110 -40.59 -0.16 -9.42
C PHE A 110 -41.58 -0.59 -10.49
N LYS A 111 -42.35 -1.67 -10.27
CA LYS A 111 -43.45 -2.03 -11.17
C LYS A 111 -44.62 -1.06 -11.10
N ARG A 112 -44.91 -0.52 -9.91
CA ARG A 112 -46.08 0.34 -9.65
C ARG A 112 -45.93 1.74 -10.24
N ASP A 113 -44.76 2.37 -10.12
CA ASP A 113 -44.49 3.70 -10.68
C ASP A 113 -43.34 3.67 -11.69
N ARG A 114 -43.71 3.62 -12.98
CA ARG A 114 -42.75 3.54 -14.09
C ARG A 114 -41.85 4.78 -14.21
N LYS A 115 -42.34 6.00 -13.94
CA LYS A 115 -41.53 7.22 -14.10
C LYS A 115 -40.47 7.29 -13.00
N GLN A 116 -40.87 7.01 -11.76
CA GLN A 116 -39.95 6.96 -10.64
C GLN A 116 -38.96 5.79 -10.78
N ALA A 117 -39.41 4.63 -11.26
CA ALA A 117 -38.56 3.48 -11.54
C ALA A 117 -37.46 3.76 -12.57
N ASN A 118 -37.75 4.53 -13.62
CA ASN A 118 -36.76 4.85 -14.63
C ASN A 118 -35.60 5.71 -14.08
N HIS A 119 -35.91 6.72 -13.26
CA HIS A 119 -34.87 7.57 -12.67
C HIS A 119 -34.07 6.84 -11.58
N VAL A 120 -34.75 6.16 -10.65
CA VAL A 120 -34.06 5.43 -9.57
C VAL A 120 -33.29 4.23 -10.11
N GLY A 121 -33.87 3.54 -11.10
CA GLY A 121 -33.24 2.41 -11.78
C GLY A 121 -31.99 2.82 -12.56
N SER A 122 -32.01 3.96 -13.27
CA SER A 122 -30.82 4.43 -13.99
C SER A 122 -29.68 4.77 -13.02
N VAL A 123 -29.94 5.49 -11.94
CA VAL A 123 -28.95 5.80 -10.89
C VAL A 123 -28.38 4.52 -10.28
N TRP A 124 -29.23 3.54 -9.98
CA TRP A 124 -28.81 2.24 -9.45
C TRP A 124 -27.89 1.49 -10.43
N ILE A 125 -28.23 1.46 -11.73
CA ILE A 125 -27.40 0.82 -12.77
C ILE A 125 -26.01 1.47 -12.81
N PHE A 126 -25.93 2.80 -12.82
CA PHE A 126 -24.64 3.49 -12.81
C PHE A 126 -23.82 3.18 -11.56
N PHE A 127 -24.45 3.11 -10.39
CA PHE A 127 -23.79 2.73 -9.14
C PHE A 127 -23.24 1.30 -9.19
N VAL A 128 -24.03 0.33 -9.67
CA VAL A 128 -23.59 -1.07 -9.81
C VAL A 128 -22.41 -1.18 -10.79
N ILE A 129 -22.48 -0.50 -11.94
CA ILE A 129 -21.38 -0.48 -12.92
C ILE A 129 -20.10 0.10 -12.27
N PHE A 130 -20.23 1.20 -11.54
CA PHE A 130 -19.12 1.81 -10.81
C PHE A 130 -18.50 0.82 -9.80
N CYS A 131 -19.32 0.17 -8.96
CA CYS A 131 -18.84 -0.81 -7.99
C CYS A 131 -18.14 -2.00 -8.66
N VAL A 132 -18.68 -2.52 -9.78
CA VAL A 132 -18.08 -3.64 -10.51
C VAL A 132 -16.71 -3.26 -11.10
N ILE A 133 -16.60 -2.09 -11.74
CA ILE A 133 -15.33 -1.61 -12.32
C ILE A 133 -14.28 -1.49 -11.22
N PHE A 134 -14.61 -0.82 -10.11
CA PHE A 134 -13.66 -0.64 -9.02
C PHE A 134 -13.32 -1.94 -8.32
N LEU A 135 -14.28 -2.87 -8.15
CA LEU A 135 -14.03 -4.20 -7.61
C LEU A 135 -13.05 -4.99 -8.48
N MET A 136 -13.17 -4.92 -9.81
CA MET A 136 -12.21 -5.55 -10.72
C MET A 136 -10.81 -4.95 -10.56
N LEU A 137 -10.71 -3.63 -10.48
CA LEU A 137 -9.44 -2.93 -10.32
C LEU A 137 -8.77 -3.24 -8.98
N THR A 138 -9.48 -3.04 -7.86
CA THR A 138 -8.92 -3.24 -6.52
C THR A 138 -8.76 -4.72 -6.18
N GLY A 139 -9.68 -5.57 -6.63
CA GLY A 139 -9.61 -7.02 -6.43
C GLY A 139 -8.47 -7.65 -7.22
N GLY A 140 -8.26 -7.26 -8.48
CA GLY A 140 -7.11 -7.70 -9.27
C GLY A 140 -5.78 -7.26 -8.64
N LEU A 141 -5.71 -6.02 -8.15
CA LEU A 141 -4.53 -5.51 -7.47
C LEU A 141 -4.27 -6.23 -6.13
N ALA A 142 -5.31 -6.47 -5.33
CA ALA A 142 -5.21 -7.22 -4.08
C ALA A 142 -4.76 -8.67 -4.32
N PHE A 143 -5.26 -9.32 -5.37
CA PHE A 143 -4.82 -10.65 -5.78
C PHE A 143 -3.34 -10.66 -6.19
N TYR A 144 -2.92 -9.70 -7.03
CA TYR A 144 -1.53 -9.59 -7.45
C TYR A 144 -0.56 -9.38 -6.27
N HIS A 145 -0.87 -8.45 -5.36
CA HIS A 145 -0.05 -8.23 -4.17
C HIS A 145 -0.08 -9.42 -3.20
N SER A 146 -1.21 -10.12 -3.09
CA SER A 146 -1.27 -11.40 -2.35
C SER A 146 -0.28 -12.41 -2.92
N PHE A 147 -0.24 -12.55 -4.26
CA PHE A 147 0.71 -13.42 -4.93
C PHE A 147 2.17 -13.03 -4.67
N LEU A 148 2.51 -11.74 -4.75
CA LEU A 148 3.86 -11.25 -4.44
C LEU A 148 4.26 -11.56 -2.99
N LEU A 149 3.34 -11.33 -2.05
CA LEU A 149 3.56 -11.64 -0.62
C LEU A 149 3.76 -13.14 -0.39
N CYS A 150 2.97 -13.99 -1.06
CA CYS A 150 3.10 -15.45 -0.97
C CYS A 150 4.39 -15.99 -1.59
N THR A 151 4.95 -15.30 -2.58
CA THR A 151 6.18 -15.71 -3.29
C THR A 151 7.45 -15.03 -2.77
N GLY A 152 7.35 -14.12 -1.81
CA GLY A 152 8.49 -13.39 -1.24
C GLY A 152 9.16 -12.41 -2.21
N GLN A 153 8.44 -12.00 -3.25
CA GLN A 153 8.91 -11.03 -4.25
C GLN A 153 8.70 -9.59 -3.78
#